data_AF-A0A924ZFJ8-F1
#
_entry.id   AF-A0A924ZFJ8-F1
#
_cell.length_a   1.000
_cell.length_b   1.000
_cell.length_c   1.000
_cell.angle_alpha   90.00
_cell.angle_beta   90.00
_cell.angle_gamma   90.00
#
_symmetry.space_group_name_H-M   'P 1'
#
loop_
_entity.id
_entity.type
_entity.pdbx_description
1 polymer ?
#
loop_
_entity_poly.entity_id
_entity_poly.type
_entity_poly.pdbx_seq_one_letter_code
_entity_poly.pdbx_strand_id
1 'polypeptide(L)'
;MIERNHPVLSVGAQCRLLSISRSSFYYAPQGETALNLDLMLKVDKQFLKNPFYGVRQMTWHLQNEGHAENEKRIRRLMRLMRLMPIYQKPNTSKPAK
;
A
#
# COMPACT_ATOMS: atom_id res chain seq x y z
N MET A 1 -4.99 -9.22 -27.70
CA MET A 1 -5.24 -10.10 -26.52
C MET A 1 -4.29 -11.28 -26.62
N ILE A 2 -3.73 -11.81 -25.53
CA ILE A 2 -2.84 -12.98 -25.56
C ILE A 2 -3.64 -14.24 -25.25
N GLU A 3 -3.49 -15.26 -26.10
CA GLU A 3 -4.23 -16.52 -26.03
C GLU A 3 -3.28 -17.68 -25.75
N ARG A 4 -3.63 -18.53 -24.78
CA ARG A 4 -2.83 -19.70 -24.40
C ARG A 4 -2.85 -20.80 -25.48
N ASN A 5 -3.97 -20.96 -26.17
CA ASN A 5 -4.21 -22.02 -27.15
C ASN A 5 -4.19 -21.52 -28.61
N HIS A 6 -3.43 -20.46 -28.90
CA HIS A 6 -3.34 -19.95 -30.27
C HIS A 6 -2.68 -21.00 -31.19
N PRO A 7 -3.26 -21.35 -32.34
CA PRO A 7 -2.83 -22.48 -33.17
C PRO A 7 -1.48 -22.29 -33.88
N VAL A 8 -0.83 -21.12 -33.77
CA VAL A 8 0.33 -20.73 -34.60
C VAL A 8 1.35 -19.96 -33.77
N LEU A 9 0.89 -19.01 -32.95
CA LEU A 9 1.77 -18.13 -32.18
C LEU A 9 1.86 -18.58 -30.72
N SER A 10 3.07 -18.86 -30.25
CA SER A 10 3.30 -19.08 -28.81
C SER A 10 2.97 -17.81 -28.00
N VAL A 11 2.63 -17.98 -26.71
CA VAL A 11 2.46 -16.86 -25.76
C VAL A 11 3.65 -15.90 -25.81
N GLY A 12 4.88 -16.41 -25.94
CA GLY A 12 6.08 -15.57 -26.05
C GLY A 12 6.14 -14.75 -27.35
N ALA A 13 5.70 -15.30 -28.48
CA ALA A 13 5.60 -14.55 -29.74
C ALA A 13 4.53 -13.45 -29.65
N GLN A 14 3.37 -13.78 -29.08
CA GLN A 14 2.30 -12.81 -28.86
C GLN A 14 2.72 -11.68 -27.91
N CYS A 15 3.41 -11.99 -26.80
CA CYS A 15 3.99 -10.99 -25.90
C CYS A 15 4.97 -10.06 -26.62
N ARG A 16 5.85 -10.60 -27.47
CA ARG A 16 6.81 -9.80 -28.26
C ARG A 16 6.11 -8.86 -29.24
N LEU A 17 5.10 -9.34 -29.96
CA LEU A 17 4.31 -8.52 -30.89
C LEU A 17 3.57 -7.37 -30.18
N LEU A 18 3.13 -7.60 -28.94
CA LEU A 18 2.44 -6.61 -28.12
C LEU A 18 3.39 -5.75 -27.26
N SER A 19 4.70 -5.94 -27.39
CA SER A 19 5.74 -5.26 -26.59
C SER A 19 5.52 -5.35 -25.07
N ILE A 20 4.98 -6.46 -24.59
CA ILE A 20 4.86 -6.74 -23.15
C ILE A 20 5.79 -7.86 -22.70
N SER A 21 6.20 -7.81 -21.43
CA SER A 21 6.98 -8.90 -20.85
C SER A 21 6.13 -10.16 -20.69
N ARG A 22 6.75 -11.33 -20.92
CA ARG A 22 6.10 -12.63 -20.67
C ARG A 22 5.71 -12.78 -19.20
N SER A 23 6.51 -12.25 -18.27
CA SER A 23 6.24 -12.32 -16.83
C SER A 23 4.94 -11.63 -16.44
N SER A 24 4.64 -10.46 -17.02
CA SER A 24 3.39 -9.74 -16.76
C SER A 24 2.16 -10.54 -17.19
N PHE A 25 2.25 -11.37 -18.23
CA PHE A 25 1.14 -12.23 -18.65
C PHE A 25 0.81 -13.34 -17.64
N TYR A 26 1.83 -13.91 -16.99
CA TYR A 26 1.63 -14.96 -15.99
C TYR A 26 1.37 -14.41 -14.57
N TYR A 27 1.69 -13.14 -14.34
CA TYR A 27 1.49 -12.52 -13.05
C TYR A 27 -0.01 -12.33 -12.77
N ALA A 28 -0.50 -13.02 -11.75
CA ALA A 28 -1.81 -12.71 -11.15
C ALA A 28 -1.59 -11.76 -9.97
N PRO A 29 -2.25 -10.58 -9.95
CA PRO A 29 -2.15 -9.68 -8.81
C PRO A 29 -2.70 -10.39 -7.56
N GLN A 30 -1.86 -10.50 -6.53
CA GLN A 30 -2.26 -11.02 -5.25
C GLN A 30 -2.71 -9.86 -4.36
N GLY A 31 -3.92 -9.98 -3.79
CA GLY A 31 -4.42 -9.03 -2.81
C GLY A 31 -3.66 -9.07 -1.48
N GLU A 32 -4.12 -8.27 -0.52
CA GLU A 32 -3.59 -8.30 0.84
C GLU A 32 -4.07 -9.54 1.60
N THR A 33 -3.25 -9.98 2.56
CA THR A 33 -3.62 -11.06 3.48
C THR A 33 -4.73 -10.61 4.44
N ALA A 34 -5.49 -11.56 4.98
CA ALA A 34 -6.54 -11.25 5.96
C ALA A 34 -6.01 -10.47 7.18
N LEU A 35 -4.80 -10.82 7.67
CA LEU A 35 -4.12 -10.08 8.73
C LEU A 35 -3.86 -8.62 8.34
N ASN A 36 -3.37 -8.38 7.12
CA ASN A 36 -3.10 -7.02 6.64
C ASN A 36 -4.40 -6.23 6.51
N LEU A 37 -5.49 -6.84 6.04
CA LEU A 37 -6.80 -6.19 5.95
C LEU A 37 -7.31 -5.77 7.34
N ASP A 38 -7.19 -6.65 8.34
CA ASP A 38 -7.56 -6.32 9.72
C ASP A 38 -6.72 -5.17 10.29
N LEU A 39 -5.39 -5.20 10.05
CA LEU A 39 -4.51 -4.09 10.45
C LEU A 39 -4.88 -2.79 9.72
N MET A 40 -5.17 -2.83 8.43
CA MET A 40 -5.59 -1.67 7.64
C MET A 40 -6.90 -1.07 8.19
N LEU A 41 -7.85 -1.89 8.62
CA LEU A 41 -9.08 -1.42 9.26
C LEU A 41 -8.81 -0.69 10.58
N LYS A 42 -7.88 -1.18 11.39
CA LYS A 42 -7.49 -0.53 12.66
C LYS A 42 -6.75 0.78 12.40
N VAL A 43 -5.81 0.78 11.45
CA VAL A 43 -5.09 1.99 11.01
C VAL A 43 -6.08 3.05 10.53
N ASP A 44 -7.07 2.69 9.71
CA ASP A 44 -8.07 3.62 9.21
C ASP A 44 -8.89 4.25 10.34
N LYS A 45 -9.42 3.41 11.25
CA LYS A 45 -10.16 3.86 12.44
C LYS A 45 -9.34 4.82 13.30
N GLN A 46 -8.06 4.50 13.52
CA GLN A 46 -7.19 5.34 14.33
C GLN A 46 -6.82 6.64 13.60
N PHE A 47 -6.60 6.59 12.30
CA PHE A 47 -6.29 7.77 11.49
C PHE A 47 -7.46 8.76 11.47
N LEU A 48 -8.71 8.29 11.42
CA LEU A 48 -9.90 9.13 11.56
C LEU A 48 -9.98 9.85 12.91
N LYS A 49 -9.54 9.19 13.99
CA LYS A 49 -9.49 9.81 15.33
C LYS A 49 -8.32 10.77 15.49
N ASN A 50 -7.14 10.39 14.98
CA ASN A 50 -5.89 11.11 15.17
C ASN A 50 -5.13 11.25 13.84
N PRO A 51 -5.53 12.18 12.96
CA PRO A 51 -4.99 12.28 11.60
C PRO A 51 -3.53 12.73 11.54
N PHE A 52 -2.96 13.21 12.66
CA PHE A 52 -1.56 13.59 12.79
C PHE A 52 -0.65 12.41 13.15
N TYR A 53 -1.20 11.21 13.38
CA TYR A 53 -0.41 10.03 13.75
C TYR A 53 0.49 9.58 12.59
N GLY A 54 1.80 9.72 12.81
CA GLY A 54 2.84 9.15 11.96
C GLY A 54 2.96 7.63 12.09
N VAL A 55 3.77 7.03 11.22
CA VAL A 55 4.06 5.58 11.24
C VAL A 55 4.48 5.10 12.63
N ARG A 56 5.37 5.83 13.31
CA ARG A 56 5.85 5.47 14.66
C ARG A 56 4.74 5.51 15.70
N GLN A 57 3.91 6.55 15.68
CA GLN A 57 2.77 6.69 16.61
C GLN A 57 1.70 5.62 16.34
N MET A 58 1.41 5.35 15.06
CA MET A 58 0.48 4.31 14.65
C MET A 58 0.97 2.93 15.09
N THR A 59 2.27 2.66 14.92
CA THR A 59 2.88 1.39 15.36
C THR A 59 2.75 1.21 16.87
N TRP A 60 3.08 2.24 17.65
CA TRP A 60 2.95 2.18 19.11
C TRP A 60 1.49 2.00 19.56
N HIS A 61 0.56 2.69 18.90
CA HIS A 61 -0.87 2.53 19.18
C HIS A 61 -1.35 1.10 18.94
N LEU A 62 -1.01 0.51 17.78
CA LEU A 62 -1.36 -0.86 17.46
C LEU A 62 -0.70 -1.87 18.42
N GLN A 63 0.55 -1.63 18.83
CA GLN A 63 1.22 -2.45 19.84
C GLN A 63 0.51 -2.42 21.19
N ASN A 64 0.04 -1.25 21.63
CA ASN A 64 -0.76 -1.13 22.85
C ASN A 64 -2.12 -1.83 22.75
N GLU A 65 -2.68 -1.98 21.54
CA GLU A 65 -3.89 -2.77 21.28
C GLU A 65 -3.62 -4.29 21.15
N GLY A 66 -2.36 -4.73 21.31
CA GLY A 66 -1.96 -6.14 21.26
C GLY A 66 -1.41 -6.61 19.91
N HIS A 67 -1.24 -5.70 18.94
CA HIS A 67 -0.67 -6.01 17.63
C HIS A 67 0.84 -5.70 17.58
N ALA A 68 1.66 -6.72 17.85
CA ALA A 68 3.13 -6.63 17.84
C ALA A 68 3.72 -6.60 16.41
N GLU A 69 3.26 -5.67 15.58
CA GLU A 69 3.69 -5.54 14.19
C GLU A 69 4.91 -4.62 14.02
N ASN A 70 5.73 -4.92 13.01
CA ASN A 70 6.92 -4.12 12.73
C ASN A 70 6.55 -2.79 12.05
N GLU A 71 7.23 -1.71 12.43
CA GLU A 71 7.07 -0.38 11.83
C GLU A 71 7.18 -0.39 10.29
N LYS A 72 8.06 -1.22 9.72
CA LYS A 72 8.20 -1.37 8.26
C LYS A 72 6.89 -1.85 7.60
N ARG A 73 6.16 -2.74 8.27
CA ARG A 73 4.87 -3.25 7.78
C ARG A 73 3.81 -2.17 7.87
N ILE A 74 3.68 -1.49 9.01
CA ILE A 74 2.74 -0.38 9.18
C ILE A 74 2.99 0.73 8.14
N ARG A 75 4.26 1.07 7.90
CA ARG A 75 4.65 2.04 6.86
C ARG A 75 4.17 1.63 5.46
N ARG A 76 4.35 0.37 5.09
CA ARG A 76 3.87 -0.17 3.80
C ARG A 76 2.36 -0.04 3.70
N LEU A 77 1.62 -0.47 4.72
CA LEU A 77 0.16 -0.46 4.72
C LEU A 77 -0.40 0.97 4.66
N MET A 78 0.13 1.91 5.45
CA MET A 78 -0.27 3.32 5.38
C MET A 78 -0.05 3.90 3.97
N ARG A 79 1.07 3.58 3.31
CA ARG A 79 1.34 4.01 1.92
C ARG A 79 0.37 3.39 0.93
N LEU A 80 0.06 2.09 1.07
CA LEU A 80 -0.90 1.40 0.22
C LEU A 80 -2.30 2.01 0.33
N MET A 81 -2.69 2.41 1.55
CA MET A 81 -3.93 3.13 1.85
C MET A 81 -3.88 4.63 1.48
N ARG A 82 -2.71 5.14 1.07
CA ARG A 82 -2.46 6.57 0.78
C ARG A 82 -2.71 7.50 1.97
N LEU A 83 -2.49 7.01 3.17
CA LEU A 83 -2.59 7.79 4.41
C LEU A 83 -1.28 8.53 4.68
N MET A 84 -1.37 9.85 4.83
CA MET A 84 -0.27 10.70 5.23
C MET A 84 -0.65 11.50 6.48
N PRO A 85 0.20 11.56 7.50
CA PRO A 85 -0.07 12.34 8.70
C PRO A 85 -0.26 13.82 8.37
N ILE A 86 -1.30 14.41 8.95
CA ILE A 86 -1.62 15.83 8.77
C ILE A 86 -0.98 16.62 9.92
N TYR A 87 0.09 17.34 9.61
CA TYR A 87 0.76 18.23 10.55
C TYR A 87 0.27 19.67 10.40
N GLN A 88 0.42 20.46 11.48
CA GLN A 88 0.24 21.90 11.39
C GLN A 88 1.26 22.48 10.40
N LYS A 89 0.78 23.27 9.44
CA LYS A 89 1.65 24.01 8.54
C LYS A 89 2.22 25.24 9.26
N PRO A 90 3.46 25.66 8.95
CA PRO A 90 3.99 26.92 9.46
C PRO A 90 3.04 28.08 9.17
N ASN A 91 2.84 28.96 10.14
CA ASN A 91 2.03 30.17 9.94
C ASN A 91 2.85 31.22 9.20
N THR A 92 2.85 31.17 7.86
CA THR A 92 3.61 32.08 7.00
C THR A 92 3.06 33.50 6.96
N SER A 93 1.86 33.76 7.52
CA SER A 93 1.26 35.10 7.60
C SER A 93 1.83 35.96 8.73
N LYS A 94 2.52 35.34 9.71
CA LYS A 94 3.18 36.06 10.81
C LYS A 94 4.69 35.92 10.65
N PRO A 95 5.47 37.02 10.73
CA PRO A 95 6.92 36.92 10.78
C PRO A 95 7.33 36.02 11.95
N ALA A 96 8.39 35.24 11.76
CA ALA A 96 8.99 34.50 12.86
C ALA A 96 9.41 35.49 13.96
N LYS A 97 9.09 35.16 15.22
CA LYS A 97 9.54 35.91 16.39
C LYS A 97 11.03 35.71 16.62
#